data_AF-A0A2E0EG47-F1
#
_entry.id   AF-A0A2E0EG47-F1
#
_cell.length_a   1.000
_cell.length_b   1.000
_cell.length_c   1.000
_cell.angle_alpha   90.00
_cell.angle_beta   90.00
_cell.angle_gamma   90.00
#
_symmetry.space_group_name_H-M   'P 1'
#
loop_
_entity.id
_entity.type
_entity.pdbx_description
1 polymer ?
#
loop_
_entity_poly.entity_id
_entity_poly.type
_entity_poly.pdbx_seq_one_letter_code
_entity_poly.pdbx_strand_id
1 'polypeptide(L)'
;MPARTGREVIDRLKNRPPTLWLDGELVEDPTSHPRTRNAVRSLAALYDLQHRDDLVEVMTVKSPSSGDSVGRSFVVPESKDDLRKRSAMHKVWADASLGHMGRSPDYMNVNVMAAGMASDYFAEADERFGENIKNYFEYVRENDLALTHALTNPQIDKSKQANELNDPYIALGLVEETAEGILVRGARMLATLPLSDEILIFPSTVIQGGEEMRPYALGFSLPNDTPGLRFQCREPLDQGRSHADHPLGSRFDELDAMVIFDDVIVPWNRVFLIRDIDRANQAYAQTGAVLHMAHQVVNLKIAKTEAILGTLQSVIDMIGTGNYPHVQEMVAEVIITLEIMKALKLASEEEATVNKYGVLTPARAPLDAARNYYPAVHKRLVEILQLCSSSGLIMVPSEADWEGDRGADIGKFLQGKNGSAEERLRLFRLAWDMTISSFGGRQALYEKFFFGDPVRMKHALYGIYDRSEYVDRVKKFLANNDWPEV
;
A
#
# COMPACT_ATOMS: atom_id res chain seq x y z
N MET A 1 9.26 13.69 21.05
CA MET A 1 9.88 13.94 19.72
C MET A 1 9.10 13.16 18.68
N PRO A 2 8.00 13.70 18.17
CA PRO A 2 7.20 13.02 17.19
C PRO A 2 7.17 13.81 15.88
N ALA A 3 6.63 13.17 14.85
CA ALA A 3 6.92 13.43 13.45
C ALA A 3 8.44 13.38 13.19
N ARG A 4 8.95 12.22 12.79
CA ARG A 4 10.39 12.04 12.50
C ARG A 4 10.79 12.87 11.28
N THR A 5 12.05 13.28 11.23
CA THR A 5 12.71 13.81 10.03
C THR A 5 13.26 12.68 9.18
N GLY A 6 13.53 12.96 7.90
CA GLY A 6 14.19 11.99 7.01
C GLY A 6 15.57 11.56 7.53
N ARG A 7 16.29 12.46 8.21
CA ARG A 7 17.57 12.15 8.84
C ARG A 7 17.42 11.08 9.93
N GLU A 8 16.43 11.21 10.80
CA GLU A 8 16.18 10.24 11.89
C GLU A 8 15.77 8.87 11.35
N VAL A 9 15.03 8.82 10.24
CA VAL A 9 14.68 7.57 9.55
C VAL A 9 15.94 6.87 9.02
N ILE A 10 16.83 7.61 8.35
CA ILE A 10 18.11 7.09 7.86
C ILE A 10 18.98 6.61 9.03
N ASP A 11 19.12 7.43 10.08
CA ASP A 11 19.93 7.08 11.25
C ASP A 11 19.40 5.84 11.95
N ARG A 12 18.07 5.68 12.08
CA ARG A 12 17.49 4.44 12.58
C ARG A 12 17.91 3.27 11.71
N LEU A 13 17.67 3.31 10.40
CA LEU A 13 17.91 2.18 9.50
C LEU A 13 19.39 1.80 9.43
N LYS A 14 20.28 2.76 9.60
CA LYS A 14 21.71 2.53 9.70
C LYS A 14 22.12 1.85 11.01
N ASN A 15 21.55 2.30 12.13
CA ASN A 15 21.93 1.80 13.46
C ASN A 15 21.26 0.46 13.80
N ARG A 16 20.08 0.19 13.24
CA ARG A 16 19.27 -1.00 13.47
C ARG A 16 18.71 -1.52 12.14
N PRO A 17 19.58 -2.01 11.24
CA PRO A 17 19.17 -2.45 9.92
C PRO A 17 18.29 -3.71 10.02
N PRO A 18 17.21 -3.81 9.22
CA PRO A 18 16.53 -5.08 9.02
C PRO A 18 17.49 -6.15 8.47
N THR A 19 17.34 -7.40 8.89
CA THR A 19 18.15 -8.52 8.38
C THR A 19 17.73 -8.88 6.94
N LEU A 20 18.26 -8.14 5.96
CA LEU A 20 17.86 -8.19 4.55
C LEU A 20 18.87 -8.99 3.72
N TRP A 21 18.39 -9.96 2.96
CA TRP A 21 19.17 -10.71 1.98
C TRP A 21 18.78 -10.32 0.56
N LEU A 22 19.79 -10.01 -0.25
CA LEU A 22 19.65 -9.54 -1.62
C LEU A 22 20.82 -10.05 -2.46
N ASP A 23 20.57 -10.52 -3.69
CA ASP A 23 21.61 -11.03 -4.61
C ASP A 23 22.55 -12.09 -3.99
N GLY A 24 22.06 -12.86 -3.00
CA GLY A 24 22.83 -13.90 -2.29
C GLY A 24 23.63 -13.40 -1.08
N GLU A 25 23.56 -12.11 -0.76
CA GLU A 25 24.35 -11.48 0.30
C GLU A 25 23.47 -10.80 1.35
N LEU A 26 24.00 -10.67 2.57
CA LEU A 26 23.38 -9.88 3.63
C LEU A 26 23.68 -8.39 3.40
N VAL A 27 22.65 -7.55 3.44
CA VAL A 27 22.80 -6.10 3.34
C VAL A 27 23.16 -5.53 4.70
N GLU A 28 24.44 -5.18 4.90
CA GLU A 28 24.94 -4.63 6.17
C GLU A 28 24.41 -3.22 6.47
N ASP A 29 24.42 -2.32 5.47
CA ASP A 29 23.90 -0.96 5.59
C ASP A 29 22.94 -0.64 4.43
N PRO A 30 21.61 -0.74 4.65
CA PRO A 30 20.63 -0.47 3.60
C PRO A 30 20.61 0.99 3.15
N THR A 31 21.19 1.92 3.92
CA THR A 31 21.19 3.36 3.63
C THR A 31 22.24 3.76 2.59
N SER A 32 23.28 2.94 2.43
CA SER A 32 24.37 3.16 1.47
C SER A 32 24.44 2.08 0.38
N HIS A 33 23.83 0.91 0.61
CA HIS A 33 23.84 -0.19 -0.35
C HIS A 33 23.23 0.21 -1.72
N PRO A 34 23.88 -0.10 -2.86
CA PRO A 34 23.51 0.42 -4.17
C PRO A 34 22.08 0.14 -4.60
N ARG A 35 21.50 -0.98 -4.18
CA ARG A 35 20.15 -1.43 -4.54
C ARG A 35 19.03 -0.94 -3.62
N THR A 36 19.36 -0.35 -2.48
CA THR A 36 18.36 0.03 -1.45
C THR A 36 18.42 1.50 -1.06
N ARG A 37 19.58 2.16 -1.21
CA ARG A 37 19.79 3.55 -0.78
C ARG A 37 18.76 4.53 -1.36
N ASN A 38 18.31 4.30 -2.59
CA ASN A 38 17.35 5.20 -3.24
C ASN A 38 15.95 5.04 -2.64
N ALA A 39 15.50 3.80 -2.39
CA ALA A 39 14.25 3.54 -1.68
C ALA A 39 14.29 4.11 -0.25
N VAL A 40 15.41 3.99 0.46
CA VAL A 40 15.61 4.61 1.78
C VAL A 40 15.51 6.14 1.71
N ARG A 41 16.14 6.77 0.70
CA ARG A 41 16.05 8.23 0.48
C ARG A 41 14.63 8.66 0.16
N SER A 42 13.90 7.90 -0.66
CA SER A 42 12.50 8.19 -0.95
C SER A 42 11.61 8.08 0.28
N LEU A 43 11.82 7.06 1.12
CA LEU A 43 11.13 6.96 2.41
C LEU A 43 11.46 8.17 3.29
N ALA A 44 12.74 8.50 3.49
CA ALA A 44 13.19 9.64 4.28
C ALA A 44 12.60 10.98 3.78
N ALA A 45 12.52 11.16 2.46
CA ALA A 45 11.95 12.36 1.87
C ALA A 45 10.46 12.55 2.23
N LEU A 46 9.68 11.47 2.37
CA LEU A 46 8.29 11.57 2.84
C LEU A 46 8.21 12.13 4.27
N TYR A 47 9.14 11.73 5.14
CA TYR A 47 9.22 12.25 6.50
C TYR A 47 9.63 13.73 6.52
N ASP A 48 10.56 14.15 5.66
CA ASP A 48 10.93 15.58 5.54
C ASP A 48 9.75 16.46 5.08
N LEU A 49 8.80 15.94 4.30
CA LEU A 49 7.59 16.68 3.94
C LEU A 49 6.75 17.07 5.15
N GLN A 50 6.84 16.34 6.26
CA GLN A 50 6.12 16.69 7.50
C GLN A 50 6.64 17.97 8.15
N HIS A 51 7.88 18.36 7.84
CA HIS A 51 8.57 19.51 8.44
C HIS A 51 8.66 20.72 7.51
N ARG A 52 8.12 20.62 6.29
CA ARG A 52 8.08 21.76 5.37
C ARG A 52 7.08 22.80 5.85
N ASP A 53 7.51 24.07 5.93
CA ASP A 53 6.68 25.18 6.41
C ASP A 53 5.34 25.31 5.68
N ASP A 54 5.31 25.04 4.36
CA ASP A 54 4.10 25.11 3.54
C ASP A 54 3.16 23.89 3.70
N LEU A 55 3.62 22.83 4.36
CA LEU A 55 2.91 21.55 4.49
C LEU A 55 2.67 21.12 5.94
N VAL A 56 3.39 21.65 6.93
CA VAL A 56 3.38 21.17 8.32
C VAL A 56 1.96 21.11 8.92
N GLU A 57 1.11 22.10 8.60
CA GLU A 57 -0.29 22.11 9.02
C GLU A 57 -1.11 21.00 8.36
N VAL A 58 -0.82 20.65 7.10
CA VAL A 58 -1.47 19.53 6.42
C VAL A 58 -0.93 18.20 6.94
N MET A 59 0.37 18.13 7.23
CA MET A 59 1.07 16.87 7.48
C MET A 59 1.03 16.40 8.93
N THR A 60 0.86 17.30 9.89
CA THR A 60 0.97 16.97 11.32
C THR A 60 -0.25 17.41 12.12
N VAL A 61 -0.45 16.78 13.28
CA VAL A 61 -1.46 17.13 14.28
C VAL A 61 -0.83 17.01 15.67
N LYS A 62 -1.41 17.65 16.69
CA LYS A 62 -0.95 17.50 18.07
C LYS A 62 -1.36 16.13 18.62
N SER A 63 -0.39 15.42 19.20
CA SER A 63 -0.64 14.16 19.89
C SER A 63 -1.56 14.40 21.08
N PRO A 64 -2.60 13.56 21.28
CA PRO A 64 -3.44 13.63 22.47
C PRO A 64 -2.73 13.18 23.74
N SER A 65 -1.65 12.37 23.65
CA SER A 65 -0.93 11.88 24.84
C SER A 65 0.25 12.77 25.23
N SER A 66 1.03 13.26 24.26
CA SER A 66 2.26 14.02 24.53
C SER A 66 2.14 15.52 24.29
N GLY A 67 1.14 15.98 23.51
CA GLY A 67 1.04 17.37 23.06
C GLY A 67 2.07 17.78 22.00
N ASP A 68 3.03 16.91 21.68
CA ASP A 68 3.99 17.13 20.61
C ASP A 68 3.33 16.97 19.21
N SER A 69 3.99 17.37 18.12
CA SER A 69 3.46 17.16 16.74
C SER A 69 3.67 15.71 16.29
N VAL A 70 2.64 15.01 15.83
CA VAL A 70 2.70 13.66 15.22
C VAL A 70 2.18 13.70 13.78
N GLY A 71 2.52 12.70 12.96
CA GLY A 71 1.99 12.58 11.60
C GLY A 71 0.46 12.49 11.58
N ARG A 72 -0.19 13.26 10.69
CA ARG A 72 -1.66 13.34 10.59
C ARG A 72 -2.31 12.01 10.21
N SER A 73 -1.59 11.08 9.60
CA SER A 73 -2.11 9.72 9.31
C SER A 73 -2.53 8.97 10.58
N PHE A 74 -1.98 9.33 11.76
CA PHE A 74 -2.35 8.72 13.04
C PHE A 74 -3.62 9.31 13.67
N VAL A 75 -4.23 10.34 13.07
CA VAL A 75 -5.45 10.93 13.62
C VAL A 75 -6.55 9.88 13.72
N VAL A 76 -7.18 9.83 14.90
CA VAL A 76 -8.43 9.11 15.13
C VAL A 76 -9.55 10.05 14.67
N PRO A 77 -10.25 9.78 13.56
CA PRO A 77 -11.24 10.72 13.05
C PRO A 77 -12.47 10.76 13.96
N GLU A 78 -12.85 11.96 14.37
CA GLU A 78 -14.07 12.23 15.14
C GLU A 78 -15.11 12.97 14.27
N SER A 79 -14.65 13.56 13.17
CA SER A 79 -15.46 14.33 12.24
C SER A 79 -15.12 14.01 10.77
N LYS A 80 -16.06 14.32 9.86
CA LYS A 80 -15.80 14.23 8.42
C LYS A 80 -14.64 15.12 7.99
N ASP A 81 -14.46 16.24 8.68
CA ASP A 81 -13.36 17.17 8.43
C ASP A 81 -11.99 16.53 8.74
N ASP A 82 -11.90 15.69 9.79
CA ASP A 82 -10.68 14.91 10.06
C ASP A 82 -10.36 13.94 8.93
N LEU A 83 -11.38 13.27 8.37
CA LEU A 83 -11.20 12.41 7.20
C LEU A 83 -10.70 13.20 5.99
N ARG A 84 -11.25 14.38 5.71
CA ARG A 84 -10.81 15.25 4.61
C ARG A 84 -9.38 15.74 4.80
N LYS A 85 -9.02 16.18 6.02
CA LYS A 85 -7.66 16.60 6.37
C LYS A 85 -6.67 15.44 6.27
N ARG A 86 -7.04 14.24 6.72
CA ARG A 86 -6.21 13.05 6.56
C ARG A 86 -6.04 12.67 5.08
N SER A 87 -7.09 12.79 4.27
CA SER A 87 -7.00 12.62 2.81
C SER A 87 -6.04 13.61 2.15
N ALA A 88 -6.05 14.89 2.57
CA ALA A 88 -5.10 15.88 2.07
C ALA A 88 -3.65 15.49 2.39
N MET A 89 -3.40 14.98 3.60
CA MET A 89 -2.08 14.44 3.97
C MET A 89 -1.69 13.20 3.13
N HIS A 90 -2.59 12.23 2.97
CA HIS A 90 -2.35 11.06 2.11
C HIS A 90 -2.00 11.48 0.68
N LYS A 91 -2.68 12.51 0.16
CA LYS A 91 -2.43 13.06 -1.18
C LYS A 91 -1.04 13.66 -1.32
N VAL A 92 -0.55 14.41 -0.32
CA VAL A 92 0.81 14.98 -0.32
C VAL A 92 1.88 13.90 -0.46
N TRP A 93 1.78 12.82 0.34
CA TRP A 93 2.73 11.70 0.25
C TRP A 93 2.59 10.91 -1.06
N ALA A 94 1.36 10.67 -1.51
CA ALA A 94 1.13 9.98 -2.77
C ALA A 94 1.71 10.77 -3.96
N ASP A 95 1.52 12.09 -4.02
CA ASP A 95 2.00 12.94 -5.10
C ASP A 95 3.53 13.00 -5.20
N ALA A 96 4.22 12.95 -4.06
CA ALA A 96 5.68 12.92 -4.00
C ALA A 96 6.29 11.72 -4.74
N SER A 97 5.53 10.64 -4.92
CA SER A 97 5.94 9.44 -5.66
C SER A 97 5.12 9.19 -6.92
N LEU A 98 4.33 10.17 -7.39
CA LEU A 98 3.36 10.00 -8.48
C LEU A 98 2.41 8.80 -8.25
N GLY A 99 2.10 8.51 -6.99
CA GLY A 99 1.29 7.37 -6.55
C GLY A 99 1.97 5.99 -6.65
N HIS A 100 3.28 5.92 -6.90
CA HIS A 100 3.98 4.64 -7.14
C HIS A 100 4.57 3.98 -5.88
N MET A 101 4.64 4.68 -4.74
CA MET A 101 4.90 4.07 -3.44
C MET A 101 3.56 3.70 -2.78
N GLY A 102 3.21 2.42 -2.80
CA GLY A 102 1.91 1.96 -2.31
C GLY A 102 1.89 1.45 -0.87
N ARG A 103 3.05 1.41 -0.22
CA ARG A 103 3.27 0.99 1.16
C ARG A 103 4.01 2.07 1.95
N SER A 104 3.83 3.34 1.57
CA SER A 104 4.22 4.47 2.40
C SER A 104 3.63 4.32 3.83
N PRO A 105 4.29 4.87 4.87
CA PRO A 105 3.95 4.59 6.26
C PRO A 105 2.48 4.83 6.63
N ASP A 106 1.83 5.79 5.97
CA ASP A 106 0.45 6.20 6.22
C ASP A 106 -0.55 5.07 5.98
N TYR A 107 -0.21 4.07 5.16
CA TYR A 107 -1.02 2.86 4.97
C TYR A 107 -1.14 2.03 6.25
N MET A 108 -0.04 1.80 6.95
CA MET A 108 -0.05 1.02 8.19
C MET A 108 -0.37 1.87 9.42
N ASN A 109 -0.13 3.17 9.38
CA ASN A 109 -0.53 4.09 10.44
C ASN A 109 -2.03 4.06 10.69
N VAL A 110 -2.84 4.04 9.61
CA VAL A 110 -4.30 3.95 9.73
C VAL A 110 -4.79 2.54 10.10
N ASN A 111 -4.02 1.49 9.79
CA ASN A 111 -4.29 0.13 10.23
C ASN A 111 -4.13 0.01 11.75
N VAL A 112 -2.95 0.39 12.27
CA VAL A 112 -2.64 0.26 13.70
C VAL A 112 -3.49 1.22 14.53
N MET A 113 -3.85 2.40 13.99
CA MET A 113 -4.84 3.29 14.62
C MET A 113 -6.18 2.59 14.81
N ALA A 114 -6.75 2.02 13.75
CA ALA A 114 -8.04 1.35 13.84
C ALA A 114 -8.00 0.12 14.77
N ALA A 115 -6.90 -0.64 14.74
CA ALA A 115 -6.72 -1.78 15.64
C ALA A 115 -6.56 -1.34 17.12
N GLY A 116 -5.77 -0.29 17.38
CA GLY A 116 -5.55 0.24 18.73
C GLY A 116 -6.82 0.84 19.34
N MET A 117 -7.63 1.55 18.54
CA MET A 117 -8.92 2.07 18.98
C MET A 117 -9.97 0.97 19.20
N ALA A 118 -9.79 -0.18 18.56
CA ALA A 118 -10.62 -1.36 18.75
C ALA A 118 -10.05 -2.32 19.82
N SER A 119 -9.34 -1.81 20.84
CA SER A 119 -8.69 -2.63 21.88
C SER A 119 -9.62 -3.67 22.51
N ASP A 120 -10.88 -3.32 22.74
CA ASP A 120 -11.88 -4.22 23.33
C ASP A 120 -12.07 -5.49 22.50
N TYR A 121 -11.93 -5.40 21.16
CA TYR A 121 -11.97 -6.57 20.27
C TYR A 121 -10.93 -7.63 20.64
N PHE A 122 -9.72 -7.17 20.93
CA PHE A 122 -8.57 -8.02 21.23
C PHE A 122 -8.62 -8.48 22.69
N ALA A 123 -9.14 -7.65 23.59
CA ALA A 123 -9.40 -8.00 25.00
C ALA A 123 -10.37 -9.18 25.15
N GLU A 124 -11.29 -9.37 24.21
CA GLU A 124 -12.19 -10.53 24.20
C GLU A 124 -11.46 -11.87 24.00
N ALA A 125 -10.27 -11.87 23.36
CA ALA A 125 -9.44 -13.08 23.25
C ALA A 125 -8.59 -13.29 24.50
N ASP A 126 -7.97 -12.21 24.99
CA ASP A 126 -7.22 -12.13 26.25
C ASP A 126 -7.12 -10.65 26.63
N GLU A 127 -7.45 -10.29 27.88
CA GLU A 127 -7.47 -8.89 28.35
C GLU A 127 -6.14 -8.17 28.08
N ARG A 128 -5.01 -8.88 28.19
CA ARG A 128 -3.67 -8.34 27.91
C ARG A 128 -3.55 -7.83 26.47
N PHE A 129 -4.18 -8.49 25.51
CA PHE A 129 -4.04 -8.17 24.10
C PHE A 129 -4.69 -6.84 23.72
N GLY A 130 -5.79 -6.48 24.38
CA GLY A 130 -6.41 -5.16 24.20
C GLY A 130 -5.49 -4.03 24.65
N GLU A 131 -4.87 -4.18 25.82
CA GLU A 131 -3.90 -3.21 26.33
C GLU A 131 -2.63 -3.15 25.45
N ASN A 132 -2.16 -4.31 24.98
CA ASN A 132 -1.00 -4.39 24.10
C ASN A 132 -1.19 -3.64 22.77
N ILE A 133 -2.32 -3.84 22.07
CA ILE A 133 -2.53 -3.19 20.76
C ILE A 133 -2.74 -1.68 20.91
N LYS A 134 -3.38 -1.24 22.00
CA LYS A 134 -3.54 0.18 22.33
C LYS A 134 -2.18 0.82 22.59
N ASN A 135 -1.36 0.22 23.45
CA ASN A 135 -0.01 0.69 23.74
C ASN A 135 0.89 0.65 22.51
N TYR A 136 0.70 -0.33 21.64
CA TYR A 136 1.43 -0.42 20.38
C TYR A 136 1.06 0.72 19.42
N PHE A 137 -0.22 1.05 19.27
CA PHE A 137 -0.64 2.22 18.50
C PHE A 137 -0.03 3.51 19.02
N GLU A 138 -0.09 3.75 20.34
CA GLU A 138 0.54 4.91 20.96
C GLU A 138 2.05 4.93 20.69
N TYR A 139 2.74 3.81 20.91
CA TYR A 139 4.17 3.68 20.63
C TYR A 139 4.53 4.02 19.19
N VAL A 140 3.80 3.47 18.21
CA VAL A 140 4.04 3.73 16.78
C VAL A 140 3.80 5.21 16.44
N ARG A 141 2.73 5.81 16.98
CA ARG A 141 2.41 7.24 16.77
C ARG A 141 3.48 8.15 17.36
N GLU A 142 3.86 7.92 18.61
CA GLU A 142 4.80 8.79 19.34
C GLU A 142 6.24 8.67 18.83
N ASN A 143 6.57 7.59 18.10
CA ASN A 143 7.87 7.39 17.47
C ASN A 143 7.84 7.49 15.94
N ASP A 144 6.66 7.78 15.36
CA ASP A 144 6.40 7.91 13.92
C ASP A 144 7.00 6.76 13.08
N LEU A 145 6.80 5.52 13.54
CA LEU A 145 7.45 4.34 12.96
C LEU A 145 6.88 3.98 11.59
N ALA A 146 7.77 3.57 10.67
CA ALA A 146 7.40 2.94 9.42
C ALA A 146 7.19 1.46 9.67
N LEU A 147 6.02 0.94 9.28
CA LEU A 147 5.68 -0.47 9.45
C LEU A 147 5.59 -1.19 8.11
N THR A 148 6.13 -2.41 8.05
CA THR A 148 5.78 -3.39 7.02
C THR A 148 4.77 -4.38 7.58
N HIS A 149 4.20 -5.21 6.72
CA HIS A 149 3.33 -6.31 7.11
C HIS A 149 3.47 -7.45 6.10
N ALA A 150 3.22 -8.68 6.53
CA ALA A 150 3.25 -9.85 5.65
C ALA A 150 1.95 -10.64 5.80
N LEU A 151 1.36 -11.04 4.67
CA LEU A 151 -0.02 -11.55 4.66
C LEU A 151 -0.10 -13.02 4.24
N THR A 152 0.48 -13.35 3.09
CA THR A 152 0.23 -14.65 2.45
C THR A 152 1.20 -15.71 2.95
N ASN A 153 0.74 -16.96 3.04
CA ASN A 153 1.63 -18.10 3.30
C ASN A 153 2.47 -18.43 2.05
N PRO A 154 3.62 -19.10 2.19
CA PRO A 154 4.34 -19.69 1.07
C PRO A 154 3.44 -20.62 0.25
N GLN A 155 3.56 -20.54 -1.08
CA GLN A 155 2.74 -21.30 -2.01
C GLN A 155 3.46 -22.60 -2.40
N ILE A 156 3.28 -23.66 -1.62
CA ILE A 156 3.91 -24.97 -1.87
C ILE A 156 2.94 -25.93 -2.57
N ASP A 157 1.87 -26.33 -1.89
CA ASP A 157 0.81 -27.16 -2.45
C ASP A 157 -0.54 -26.57 -2.04
N LYS A 158 -1.25 -25.97 -2.99
CA LYS A 158 -2.56 -25.32 -2.74
C LYS A 158 -3.70 -26.32 -2.57
N SER A 159 -3.47 -27.62 -2.79
CA SER A 159 -4.46 -28.67 -2.49
C SER A 159 -4.49 -29.04 -1.01
N LYS A 160 -3.50 -28.57 -0.23
CA LYS A 160 -3.32 -28.86 1.18
C LYS A 160 -3.43 -27.60 2.06
N GLN A 161 -3.88 -27.79 3.28
CA GLN A 161 -3.78 -26.81 4.35
C GLN A 161 -2.36 -26.78 4.94
N ALA A 162 -2.03 -25.73 5.69
CA ALA A 162 -0.68 -25.52 6.23
C ALA A 162 -0.23 -26.69 7.13
N ASN A 163 -1.13 -27.20 7.98
CA ASN A 163 -0.91 -28.36 8.85
C ASN A 163 -0.80 -29.70 8.11
N GLU A 164 -1.19 -29.77 6.83
CA GLU A 164 -1.14 -30.99 6.01
C GLU A 164 0.15 -31.09 5.18
N LEU A 165 0.97 -30.03 5.19
CA LEU A 165 2.30 -30.04 4.57
C LEU A 165 3.26 -30.91 5.40
N ASN A 166 4.30 -31.43 4.74
CA ASN A 166 5.31 -32.27 5.40
C ASN A 166 6.03 -31.54 6.55
N ASP A 167 6.17 -30.22 6.41
CA ASP A 167 6.63 -29.33 7.47
C ASP A 167 5.51 -28.30 7.74
N PRO A 168 4.86 -28.35 8.92
CA PRO A 168 3.78 -27.43 9.27
C PRO A 168 4.27 -25.99 9.39
N TYR A 169 5.57 -25.77 9.63
CA TYR A 169 6.17 -24.44 9.76
C TYR A 169 6.69 -23.87 8.44
N ILE A 170 6.28 -24.43 7.29
CA ILE A 170 6.37 -23.69 6.03
C ILE A 170 5.57 -22.38 6.15
N ALA A 171 4.35 -22.46 6.69
CA ALA A 171 3.60 -21.28 7.07
C ALA A 171 4.00 -20.84 8.49
N LEU A 172 4.03 -19.53 8.74
CA LEU A 172 4.27 -19.01 10.08
C LEU A 172 3.21 -19.52 11.06
N GLY A 173 3.66 -20.22 12.10
CA GLY A 173 2.83 -20.77 13.15
C GLY A 173 3.45 -20.62 14.54
N LEU A 174 2.60 -20.76 15.57
CA LEU A 174 2.99 -20.86 16.96
C LEU A 174 3.65 -22.21 17.24
N VAL A 175 4.83 -22.19 17.85
CA VAL A 175 5.52 -23.38 18.35
C VAL A 175 5.09 -23.66 19.79
N GLU A 176 5.29 -22.70 20.69
CA GLU A 176 4.90 -22.80 22.09
C GLU A 176 4.71 -21.44 22.75
N GLU A 177 4.06 -21.44 23.92
CA GLU A 177 4.03 -20.30 24.83
C GLU A 177 5.14 -20.46 25.87
N THR A 178 5.85 -19.38 26.16
CA THR A 178 6.93 -19.33 27.15
C THR A 178 6.62 -18.27 28.20
N ALA A 179 7.41 -18.21 29.27
CA ALA A 179 7.29 -17.15 30.27
C ALA A 179 7.56 -15.74 29.68
N GLU A 180 8.42 -15.65 28.67
CA GLU A 180 8.86 -14.39 28.06
C GLU A 180 7.91 -13.89 26.96
N GLY A 181 7.21 -14.82 26.30
CA GLY A 181 6.40 -14.54 25.12
C GLY A 181 5.95 -15.78 24.39
N ILE A 182 5.65 -15.66 23.10
CA ILE A 182 5.35 -16.79 22.22
C ILE A 182 6.54 -17.10 21.31
N LEU A 183 6.87 -18.38 21.14
CA LEU A 183 7.85 -18.84 20.16
C LEU A 183 7.13 -19.09 18.82
N VAL A 184 7.57 -18.42 17.75
CA VAL A 184 7.01 -18.58 16.40
C VAL A 184 8.07 -19.06 15.42
N ARG A 185 7.63 -19.86 14.45
CA ARG A 185 8.47 -20.40 13.37
C ARG A 185 7.73 -20.40 12.06
N GLY A 186 8.47 -20.15 10.98
CA GLY A 186 8.03 -20.35 9.61
C GLY A 186 8.13 -19.10 8.77
N ALA A 187 7.35 -19.00 7.69
CA ALA A 187 7.47 -17.87 6.77
C ALA A 187 6.13 -17.25 6.37
N ARG A 188 6.22 -15.98 5.96
CA ARG A 188 5.18 -15.26 5.23
C ARG A 188 5.78 -14.64 3.97
N MET A 189 4.99 -14.54 2.93
CA MET A 189 5.37 -13.95 1.66
C MET A 189 4.94 -12.48 1.59
N LEU A 190 5.66 -11.71 0.78
CA LEU A 190 5.29 -10.37 0.32
C LEU A 190 5.20 -9.33 1.45
N ALA A 191 6.20 -9.27 2.32
CA ALA A 191 6.51 -8.10 3.11
C ALA A 191 7.05 -7.00 2.18
N THR A 192 6.15 -6.18 1.63
CA THR A 192 6.52 -5.01 0.83
C THR A 192 7.02 -3.89 1.74
N LEU A 193 8.10 -3.22 1.33
CA LEU A 193 8.85 -2.25 2.14
C LEU A 193 9.48 -2.89 3.39
N PRO A 194 10.34 -3.91 3.26
CA PRO A 194 11.04 -4.50 4.41
C PRO A 194 12.09 -3.54 5.00
N LEU A 195 12.39 -2.43 4.30
CA LEU A 195 13.17 -1.27 4.77
C LEU A 195 12.35 -0.39 5.74
N SER A 196 11.78 -1.01 6.77
CA SER A 196 10.92 -0.34 7.77
C SER A 196 11.43 -0.59 9.20
N ASP A 197 10.82 0.08 10.18
CA ASP A 197 11.19 -0.05 11.59
C ASP A 197 10.79 -1.41 12.16
N GLU A 198 9.51 -1.74 12.01
CA GLU A 198 8.92 -2.97 12.54
C GLU A 198 8.05 -3.66 11.50
N ILE A 199 7.78 -4.95 11.74
CA ILE A 199 6.79 -5.75 11.03
C ILE A 199 5.56 -5.94 11.91
N LEU A 200 4.39 -5.76 11.31
CA LEU A 200 3.10 -6.14 11.88
C LEU A 200 2.61 -7.42 11.22
N ILE A 201 2.58 -8.52 11.98
CA ILE A 201 1.91 -9.75 11.58
C ILE A 201 0.48 -9.64 12.06
N PHE A 202 -0.45 -9.52 11.12
CA PHE A 202 -1.88 -9.52 11.38
C PHE A 202 -2.56 -10.61 10.55
N PRO A 203 -3.63 -11.23 11.06
CA PRO A 203 -4.41 -12.20 10.31
C PRO A 203 -4.97 -11.61 9.03
N SER A 204 -4.77 -12.28 7.89
CA SER A 204 -5.06 -11.67 6.58
C SER A 204 -5.54 -12.63 5.51
N THR A 205 -5.03 -13.86 5.50
CA THR A 205 -5.62 -14.94 4.72
C THR A 205 -6.68 -15.62 5.60
N VAL A 206 -7.88 -15.81 5.06
CA VAL A 206 -8.93 -16.57 5.77
C VAL A 206 -8.36 -17.94 6.15
N ILE A 207 -8.33 -18.19 7.45
CA ILE A 207 -7.92 -19.46 8.03
C ILE A 207 -9.13 -20.37 7.95
N GLN A 208 -9.01 -21.41 7.14
CA GLN A 208 -10.00 -22.47 6.99
C GLN A 208 -9.52 -23.68 7.78
N GLY A 209 -10.42 -24.39 8.47
CA GLY A 209 -10.09 -25.58 9.25
C GLY A 209 -10.60 -25.51 10.69
N GLY A 210 -10.26 -26.55 11.46
CA GLY A 210 -10.64 -26.73 12.85
C GLY A 210 -9.52 -26.37 13.82
N GLU A 211 -9.46 -27.09 14.94
CA GLU A 211 -8.57 -26.83 16.08
C GLU A 211 -7.07 -26.89 15.70
N GLU A 212 -6.72 -27.74 14.74
CA GLU A 212 -5.38 -27.90 14.18
C GLU A 212 -4.84 -26.66 13.47
N MET A 213 -5.71 -25.73 13.08
CA MET A 213 -5.33 -24.48 12.42
C MET A 213 -5.14 -23.30 13.39
N ARG A 214 -5.46 -23.48 14.68
CA ARG A 214 -5.31 -22.45 15.71
C ARG A 214 -3.88 -21.92 15.83
N PRO A 215 -2.79 -22.72 15.70
CA PRO A 215 -1.43 -22.19 15.75
C PRO A 215 -1.10 -21.14 14.68
N TYR A 216 -1.86 -21.06 13.59
CA TYR A 216 -1.63 -20.08 12.51
C TYR A 216 -2.47 -18.80 12.66
N ALA A 217 -3.38 -18.76 13.63
CA ALA A 217 -4.15 -17.56 13.98
C ALA A 217 -3.29 -16.68 14.89
N LEU A 218 -2.53 -15.76 14.28
CA LEU A 218 -1.53 -14.94 14.96
C LEU A 218 -1.68 -13.45 14.62
N GLY A 219 -1.53 -12.61 15.63
CA GLY A 219 -1.45 -11.16 15.57
C GLY A 219 -0.36 -10.66 16.53
N PHE A 220 0.71 -10.06 16.02
CA PHE A 220 1.81 -9.51 16.83
C PHE A 220 2.69 -8.52 16.03
N SER A 221 3.58 -7.80 16.72
CA SER A 221 4.61 -6.96 16.08
C SER A 221 6.02 -7.26 16.57
N LEU A 222 7.02 -6.96 15.72
CA LEU A 222 8.43 -7.10 16.06
C LEU A 222 9.29 -6.05 15.34
N PRO A 223 10.37 -5.55 15.97
CA PRO A 223 11.44 -4.86 15.25
C PRO A 223 12.02 -5.72 14.12
N ASN A 224 12.30 -5.10 12.98
CA ASN A 224 12.81 -5.82 11.81
C ASN A 224 14.26 -6.33 11.98
N ASP A 225 14.96 -5.87 13.02
CA ASP A 225 16.29 -6.33 13.43
C ASP A 225 16.24 -7.39 14.55
N THR A 226 15.06 -7.96 14.84
CA THR A 226 14.90 -9.02 15.84
C THR A 226 15.73 -10.25 15.45
N PRO A 227 16.55 -10.82 16.36
CA PRO A 227 17.27 -12.07 16.09
C PRO A 227 16.33 -13.20 15.64
N GLY A 228 16.74 -13.95 14.60
CA GLY A 228 15.92 -15.00 13.99
C GLY A 228 14.89 -14.51 12.96
N LEU A 229 14.60 -13.19 12.90
CA LEU A 229 13.81 -12.58 11.83
C LEU A 229 14.70 -12.19 10.66
N ARG A 230 14.40 -12.69 9.46
CA ARG A 230 15.15 -12.39 8.24
C ARG A 230 14.24 -12.20 7.03
N PHE A 231 14.66 -11.36 6.10
CA PHE A 231 13.94 -11.03 4.89
C PHE A 231 14.75 -11.48 3.67
N GLN A 232 14.20 -12.40 2.89
CA GLN A 232 14.69 -12.69 1.54
C GLN A 232 13.96 -11.80 0.54
N CYS A 233 14.65 -10.81 0.00
CA CYS A 233 14.07 -9.91 -1.00
C CYS A 233 14.00 -10.59 -2.37
N ARG A 234 13.04 -10.16 -3.20
CA ARG A 234 13.07 -10.42 -4.65
C ARG A 234 14.26 -9.70 -5.32
N GLU A 235 14.47 -9.99 -6.60
CA GLU A 235 15.38 -9.23 -7.46
C GLU A 235 15.07 -7.71 -7.42
N PRO A 236 16.09 -6.85 -7.23
CA PRO A 236 15.94 -5.40 -7.32
C PRO A 236 15.46 -4.94 -8.70
N LEU A 237 14.52 -4.01 -8.71
CA LEU A 237 14.09 -3.33 -9.95
C LEU A 237 14.88 -2.03 -10.15
N ASP A 238 15.47 -1.46 -9.10
CA ASP A 238 16.52 -0.45 -9.23
C ASP A 238 17.80 -1.07 -9.81
N GLN A 239 17.96 -0.89 -11.11
CA GLN A 239 19.09 -1.40 -11.88
C GLN A 239 20.38 -0.57 -11.69
N GLY A 240 20.38 0.45 -10.82
CA GLY A 240 21.54 1.33 -10.60
C GLY A 240 21.78 2.30 -11.75
N ARG A 241 20.75 2.52 -12.57
CA ARG A 241 20.73 3.47 -13.69
C ARG A 241 20.38 4.87 -13.20
N SER A 242 20.59 5.88 -14.04
CA SER A 242 20.28 7.26 -13.67
C SER A 242 18.77 7.49 -13.51
N HIS A 243 18.42 8.55 -12.78
CA HIS A 243 17.03 8.97 -12.65
C HIS A 243 16.44 9.49 -13.97
N ALA A 244 17.26 9.82 -14.96
CA ALA A 244 16.78 10.15 -16.30
C ALA A 244 16.34 8.90 -17.06
N ASP A 245 17.12 7.81 -16.95
CA ASP A 245 16.82 6.54 -17.63
C ASP A 245 15.70 5.75 -16.95
N HIS A 246 15.63 5.78 -15.63
CA HIS A 246 14.66 5.02 -14.83
C HIS A 246 13.99 5.91 -13.78
N PRO A 247 13.17 6.89 -14.17
CA PRO A 247 12.66 7.90 -13.26
C PRO A 247 11.80 7.35 -12.13
N LEU A 248 11.18 6.18 -12.23
CA LEU A 248 10.39 5.62 -11.13
C LEU A 248 11.16 4.49 -10.44
N GLY A 249 11.62 3.49 -11.19
CA GLY A 249 12.29 2.31 -10.65
C GLY A 249 13.56 2.62 -9.87
N SER A 250 14.33 3.65 -10.26
CA SER A 250 15.54 4.05 -9.53
C SER A 250 15.28 4.88 -8.26
N ARG A 251 14.02 5.15 -7.92
CA ARG A 251 13.63 5.95 -6.74
C ARG A 251 12.67 5.20 -5.83
N PHE A 252 11.64 4.60 -6.41
CA PHE A 252 10.46 4.14 -5.70
C PHE A 252 10.31 2.61 -5.66
N ASP A 253 11.40 1.86 -5.85
CA ASP A 253 11.37 0.39 -5.77
C ASP A 253 11.14 -0.10 -4.33
N GLU A 254 9.86 -0.28 -3.98
CA GLU A 254 9.45 -0.96 -2.75
C GLU A 254 9.75 -2.46 -2.90
N LEU A 255 10.88 -2.90 -2.34
CA LEU A 255 11.23 -4.33 -2.32
C LEU A 255 10.08 -5.16 -1.73
N ASP A 256 9.85 -6.33 -2.32
CA ASP A 256 8.92 -7.33 -1.85
C ASP A 256 9.71 -8.51 -1.28
N ALA A 257 9.55 -8.83 0.00
CA ALA A 257 10.35 -9.86 0.65
C ALA A 257 9.51 -11.04 1.18
N MET A 258 10.08 -12.23 1.13
CA MET A 258 9.67 -13.31 2.01
C MET A 258 10.30 -13.06 3.37
N VAL A 259 9.49 -13.09 4.43
CA VAL A 259 9.95 -12.98 5.81
C VAL A 259 9.97 -14.36 6.44
N ILE A 260 11.07 -14.69 7.12
CA ILE A 260 11.32 -15.97 7.77
C ILE A 260 11.54 -15.72 9.25
N PHE A 261 10.86 -16.52 10.07
CA PHE A 261 10.94 -16.56 11.51
C PHE A 261 11.61 -17.88 11.89
N ASP A 262 12.85 -17.76 12.35
CA ASP A 262 13.66 -18.89 12.80
C ASP A 262 13.70 -18.88 14.32
N ASP A 263 12.73 -19.56 14.93
CA ASP A 263 12.56 -19.65 16.38
C ASP A 263 12.63 -18.29 17.08
N VAL A 264 11.70 -17.41 16.69
CA VAL A 264 11.65 -16.03 17.19
C VAL A 264 10.73 -15.95 18.40
N ILE A 265 11.24 -15.42 19.51
CA ILE A 265 10.42 -15.06 20.68
C ILE A 265 9.76 -13.70 20.43
N VAL A 266 8.42 -13.69 20.42
CA VAL A 266 7.61 -12.48 20.42
C VAL A 266 7.22 -12.17 21.87
N PRO A 267 7.70 -11.05 22.44
CA PRO A 267 7.39 -10.69 23.82
C PRO A 267 5.88 -10.54 24.06
N TRP A 268 5.40 -10.91 25.25
CA TRP A 268 3.97 -10.85 25.58
C TRP A 268 3.32 -9.48 25.36
N ASN A 269 4.06 -8.38 25.54
CA ASN A 269 3.55 -7.02 25.32
C ASN A 269 3.43 -6.63 23.83
N ARG A 270 3.85 -7.50 22.91
CA ARG A 270 3.72 -7.33 21.45
C ARG A 270 2.78 -8.36 20.83
N VAL A 271 2.10 -9.18 21.64
CA VAL A 271 1.08 -10.14 21.18
C VAL A 271 -0.30 -9.50 21.25
N PHE A 272 -1.05 -9.58 20.16
CA PHE A 272 -2.39 -8.98 20.01
C PHE A 272 -3.48 -10.03 19.76
N LEU A 273 -3.13 -11.19 19.21
CA LEU A 273 -4.07 -12.27 18.95
C LEU A 273 -3.31 -13.58 18.79
N ILE A 274 -3.73 -14.65 19.48
CA ILE A 274 -3.24 -16.01 19.23
C ILE A 274 -4.37 -17.02 19.34
N ARG A 275 -4.34 -18.07 18.52
CA ARG A 275 -5.22 -19.26 18.58
C ARG A 275 -6.72 -19.01 18.47
N ASP A 276 -7.18 -17.80 18.18
CA ASP A 276 -8.60 -17.50 17.93
C ASP A 276 -8.82 -17.32 16.43
N ILE A 277 -9.28 -18.38 15.76
CA ILE A 277 -9.50 -18.39 14.30
C ILE A 277 -10.63 -17.43 13.91
N ASP A 278 -11.70 -17.39 14.69
CA ASP A 278 -12.87 -16.56 14.37
C ASP A 278 -12.51 -15.08 14.48
N ARG A 279 -11.81 -14.68 15.56
CA ARG A 279 -11.30 -13.31 15.68
C ARG A 279 -10.24 -13.01 14.63
N ALA A 280 -9.34 -13.94 14.35
CA ALA A 280 -8.35 -13.75 13.28
C ALA A 280 -9.04 -13.43 11.94
N ASN A 281 -10.04 -14.22 11.56
CA ASN A 281 -10.76 -14.04 10.30
C ASN A 281 -11.60 -12.76 10.23
N GLN A 282 -12.03 -12.23 11.39
CA GLN A 282 -12.92 -11.07 11.46
C GLN A 282 -12.20 -9.77 11.82
N ALA A 283 -10.91 -9.80 12.20
CA ALA A 283 -10.18 -8.67 12.75
C ALA A 283 -10.29 -7.40 11.89
N TYR A 284 -10.01 -7.49 10.59
CA TYR A 284 -10.09 -6.34 9.67
C TYR A 284 -11.49 -5.74 9.54
N ALA A 285 -12.52 -6.59 9.56
CA ALA A 285 -13.90 -6.15 9.41
C ALA A 285 -14.44 -5.55 10.70
N GLN A 286 -14.18 -6.20 11.83
CA GLN A 286 -14.69 -5.80 13.14
C GLN A 286 -14.02 -4.53 13.65
N THR A 287 -12.70 -4.38 13.49
CA THR A 287 -11.95 -3.18 13.89
C THR A 287 -12.18 -1.98 12.95
N GLY A 288 -12.72 -2.20 11.75
CA GLY A 288 -12.83 -1.17 10.71
C GLY A 288 -11.50 -0.85 10.00
N ALA A 289 -10.39 -1.50 10.35
CA ALA A 289 -9.07 -1.22 9.79
C ALA A 289 -9.04 -1.28 8.25
N VAL A 290 -9.77 -2.24 7.65
CA VAL A 290 -9.84 -2.36 6.18
C VAL A 290 -10.42 -1.12 5.52
N LEU A 291 -11.36 -0.41 6.17
CA LEU A 291 -12.00 0.78 5.62
C LEU A 291 -11.06 1.99 5.70
N HIS A 292 -10.32 2.14 6.78
CA HIS A 292 -9.31 3.18 6.91
C HIS A 292 -8.13 2.98 5.94
N MET A 293 -7.66 1.75 5.77
CA MET A 293 -6.65 1.40 4.77
C MET A 293 -7.18 1.64 3.34
N ALA A 294 -8.42 1.25 3.05
CA ALA A 294 -9.05 1.50 1.77
C ALA A 294 -9.14 3.00 1.44
N HIS A 295 -9.46 3.83 2.44
CA HIS A 295 -9.52 5.28 2.31
C HIS A 295 -8.14 5.89 1.96
N GLN A 296 -7.06 5.44 2.61
CA GLN A 296 -5.69 5.81 2.20
C GLN A 296 -5.42 5.41 0.74
N VAL A 297 -5.78 4.18 0.38
CA VAL A 297 -5.49 3.64 -0.96
C VAL A 297 -6.25 4.36 -2.05
N VAL A 298 -7.49 4.79 -1.83
CA VAL A 298 -8.23 5.59 -2.81
C VAL A 298 -7.51 6.91 -3.10
N ASN A 299 -6.97 7.59 -2.07
CA ASN A 299 -6.16 8.80 -2.27
C ASN A 299 -4.90 8.51 -3.10
N LEU A 300 -4.19 7.41 -2.79
CA LEU A 300 -3.05 6.94 -3.58
C LEU A 300 -3.42 6.67 -5.05
N LYS A 301 -4.56 6.03 -5.30
CA LYS A 301 -5.01 5.69 -6.67
C LYS A 301 -5.44 6.92 -7.46
N ILE A 302 -6.00 7.93 -6.79
CA ILE A 302 -6.26 9.24 -7.41
C ILE A 302 -4.93 9.85 -7.87
N ALA A 303 -3.93 9.95 -6.99
CA ALA A 303 -2.61 10.49 -7.34
C ALA A 303 -1.95 9.73 -8.50
N LYS A 304 -1.98 8.39 -8.50
CA LYS A 304 -1.46 7.58 -9.60
C LYS A 304 -2.20 7.84 -10.92
N THR A 305 -3.52 7.98 -10.88
CA THR A 305 -4.32 8.25 -12.09
C THR A 305 -4.07 9.65 -12.63
N GLU A 306 -3.90 10.64 -11.76
CA GLU A 306 -3.48 12.00 -12.14
C GLU A 306 -2.10 12.00 -12.79
N ALA A 307 -1.15 11.23 -12.24
CA ALA A 307 0.18 11.08 -12.83
C ALA A 307 0.14 10.41 -14.22
N ILE A 308 -0.67 9.36 -14.39
CA ILE A 308 -0.88 8.71 -15.68
C ILE A 308 -1.52 9.69 -16.67
N LEU A 309 -2.56 10.42 -16.27
CA LEU A 309 -3.25 11.39 -17.12
C LEU A 309 -2.31 12.52 -17.56
N GLY A 310 -1.54 13.09 -16.62
CA GLY A 310 -0.56 14.13 -16.90
C GLY A 310 0.54 13.64 -17.84
N THR A 311 1.04 12.42 -17.63
CA THR A 311 2.04 11.81 -18.51
C THR A 311 1.47 11.55 -19.91
N LEU A 312 0.25 11.01 -19.98
CA LEU A 312 -0.46 10.75 -21.23
C LEU A 312 -0.66 12.03 -22.05
N GLN A 313 -1.20 13.07 -21.42
CA GLN A 313 -1.43 14.36 -22.08
C GLN A 313 -0.10 14.98 -22.55
N SER A 314 0.93 14.93 -21.71
CA SER A 314 2.27 15.41 -22.08
C SER A 314 2.84 14.66 -23.28
N VAL A 315 2.67 13.33 -23.34
CA VAL A 315 3.11 12.52 -24.50
C VAL A 315 2.37 12.96 -25.76
N ILE A 316 1.05 13.11 -25.67
CA ILE A 316 0.18 13.53 -26.77
C ILE A 316 0.60 14.91 -27.30
N ASP A 317 0.89 15.85 -26.42
CA ASP A 317 1.33 17.19 -26.80
C ASP A 317 2.74 17.21 -27.39
N MET A 318 3.64 16.39 -26.85
CA MET A 318 5.01 16.23 -27.34
C MET A 318 5.06 15.72 -28.78
N ILE A 319 4.18 14.78 -29.15
CA ILE A 319 4.10 14.22 -30.51
C ILE A 319 3.08 14.92 -31.41
N GLY A 320 2.12 15.64 -30.82
CA GLY A 320 1.09 16.37 -31.55
C GLY A 320 -0.07 15.53 -32.07
N THR A 321 -0.51 14.51 -31.33
CA THR A 321 -1.59 13.59 -31.74
C THR A 321 -2.96 13.93 -31.16
N GLY A 322 -3.09 14.99 -30.36
CA GLY A 322 -4.31 15.30 -29.60
C GLY A 322 -5.54 15.65 -30.45
N ASN A 323 -5.36 15.94 -31.73
CA ASN A 323 -6.42 16.20 -32.70
C ASN A 323 -7.07 14.93 -33.27
N TYR A 324 -6.51 13.73 -33.02
CA TYR A 324 -7.11 12.50 -33.48
C TYR A 324 -8.25 12.03 -32.54
N PRO A 325 -9.47 11.77 -33.05
CA PRO A 325 -10.61 11.40 -32.20
C PRO A 325 -10.37 10.17 -31.32
N HIS A 326 -9.69 9.14 -31.83
CA HIS A 326 -9.38 7.93 -31.06
C HIS A 326 -8.41 8.20 -29.89
N VAL A 327 -7.53 9.21 -30.00
CA VAL A 327 -6.66 9.63 -28.90
C VAL A 327 -7.49 10.36 -27.84
N GLN A 328 -8.41 11.24 -28.26
CA GLN A 328 -9.31 11.96 -27.35
C GLN A 328 -10.23 11.01 -26.59
N GLU A 329 -10.75 9.97 -27.24
CA GLU A 329 -11.55 8.91 -26.62
C GLU A 329 -10.77 8.21 -25.50
N MET A 330 -9.52 7.79 -25.79
CA MET A 330 -8.67 7.14 -24.78
C MET A 330 -8.31 8.08 -23.62
N VAL A 331 -8.05 9.36 -23.88
CA VAL A 331 -7.84 10.35 -22.80
C VAL A 331 -9.10 10.49 -21.94
N ALA A 332 -10.29 10.50 -22.56
CA ALA A 332 -11.56 10.56 -21.85
C ALA A 332 -11.77 9.34 -20.92
N GLU A 333 -11.36 8.14 -21.32
CA GLU A 333 -11.40 6.95 -20.43
C GLU A 333 -10.59 7.15 -19.14
N VAL A 334 -9.41 7.78 -19.22
CA VAL A 334 -8.57 8.08 -18.06
C VAL A 334 -9.22 9.16 -17.17
N ILE A 335 -9.77 10.21 -17.78
CA ILE A 335 -10.51 11.27 -17.07
C ILE A 335 -11.71 10.69 -16.31
N ILE A 336 -12.52 9.85 -16.97
CA ILE A 336 -13.69 9.21 -16.35
C ILE A 336 -13.25 8.36 -15.16
N THR A 337 -12.16 7.60 -15.30
CA THR A 337 -11.62 6.79 -14.21
C THR A 337 -11.18 7.65 -13.03
N LEU A 338 -10.51 8.78 -13.29
CA LEU A 338 -10.10 9.74 -12.26
C LEU A 338 -11.30 10.30 -11.50
N GLU A 339 -12.32 10.77 -12.22
CA GLU A 339 -13.50 11.39 -11.62
C GLU A 339 -14.35 10.37 -10.84
N ILE A 340 -14.44 9.11 -11.30
CA ILE A 340 -15.05 8.02 -10.53
C ILE A 340 -14.32 7.84 -9.20
N MET A 341 -12.98 7.77 -9.20
CA MET A 341 -12.22 7.57 -7.97
C MET A 341 -12.38 8.75 -6.99
N LYS A 342 -12.39 9.99 -7.50
CA LYS A 342 -12.67 11.21 -6.71
C LYS A 342 -14.08 11.20 -6.11
N ALA A 343 -15.09 10.79 -6.88
CA ALA A 343 -16.46 10.68 -6.41
C ALA A 343 -16.60 9.60 -5.32
N LEU A 344 -15.96 8.44 -5.49
CA LEU A 344 -15.98 7.36 -4.50
C LEU A 344 -15.27 7.76 -3.20
N LYS A 345 -14.15 8.49 -3.28
CA LYS A 345 -13.51 9.11 -2.10
C LYS A 345 -14.50 10.02 -1.38
N LEU A 346 -15.09 10.98 -2.09
CA LEU A 346 -16.01 11.96 -1.51
C LEU A 346 -17.20 11.27 -0.84
N ALA A 347 -17.85 10.33 -1.52
CA ALA A 347 -18.96 9.56 -0.96
C ALA A 347 -18.54 8.79 0.30
N SER A 348 -17.33 8.20 0.31
CA SER A 348 -16.82 7.50 1.51
C SER A 348 -16.65 8.42 2.73
N GLU A 349 -16.32 9.69 2.51
CA GLU A 349 -16.14 10.68 3.57
C GLU A 349 -17.49 11.27 4.01
N GLU A 350 -18.40 11.51 3.07
CA GLU A 350 -19.72 12.09 3.38
C GLU A 350 -20.70 11.10 4.01
N GLU A 351 -20.60 9.83 3.69
CA GLU A 351 -21.46 8.78 4.27
C GLU A 351 -20.78 8.08 5.46
N ALA A 352 -19.67 8.63 5.96
CA ALA A 352 -18.94 8.07 7.10
C ALA A 352 -19.82 7.99 8.36
N THR A 353 -19.65 6.90 9.11
CA THR A 353 -20.42 6.63 10.34
C THR A 353 -19.49 6.29 11.49
N VAL A 354 -19.93 6.60 12.72
CA VAL A 354 -19.19 6.22 13.93
C VAL A 354 -19.35 4.72 14.15
N ASN A 355 -18.23 4.01 14.26
CA ASN A 355 -18.25 2.58 14.55
C ASN A 355 -18.49 2.32 16.05
N LYS A 356 -18.61 1.04 16.44
CA LYS A 356 -18.86 0.65 17.84
C LYS A 356 -17.75 1.04 18.83
N TYR A 357 -16.57 1.43 18.34
CA TYR A 357 -15.42 1.89 19.13
C TYR A 357 -15.28 3.42 19.16
N GLY A 358 -16.29 4.15 18.69
CA GLY A 358 -16.28 5.62 18.71
C GLY A 358 -15.46 6.28 17.60
N VAL A 359 -14.94 5.52 16.63
CA VAL A 359 -14.14 6.07 15.52
C VAL A 359 -15.04 6.37 14.33
N LEU A 360 -14.97 7.60 13.78
CA LEU A 360 -15.63 7.92 12.53
C LEU A 360 -14.94 7.19 11.37
N THR A 361 -15.65 6.21 10.83
CA THR A 361 -15.15 5.27 9.83
C THR A 361 -15.72 5.63 8.45
N PRO A 362 -14.89 5.72 7.39
CA PRO A 362 -15.36 6.00 6.04
C PRO A 362 -16.35 4.94 5.56
N ALA A 363 -17.31 5.35 4.73
CA ALA A 363 -18.38 4.47 4.27
C ALA A 363 -17.86 3.30 3.44
N ARG A 364 -18.38 2.11 3.75
CA ARG A 364 -17.94 0.86 3.13
C ARG A 364 -18.28 0.76 1.65
N ALA A 365 -19.51 1.08 1.26
CA ALA A 365 -19.98 0.82 -0.10
C ALA A 365 -19.15 1.55 -1.19
N PRO A 366 -18.85 2.87 -1.06
CA PRO A 366 -17.97 3.55 -2.01
C PRO A 366 -16.54 2.98 -2.03
N LEU A 367 -16.01 2.61 -0.86
CA LEU A 367 -14.66 2.03 -0.77
C LEU A 367 -14.58 0.64 -1.40
N ASP A 368 -15.53 -0.25 -1.13
CA ASP A 368 -15.54 -1.58 -1.74
C ASP A 368 -15.79 -1.50 -3.26
N ALA A 369 -16.56 -0.53 -3.74
CA ALA A 369 -16.66 -0.22 -5.15
C ALA A 369 -15.30 0.20 -5.73
N ALA A 370 -14.61 1.16 -5.10
CA ALA A 370 -13.30 1.64 -5.55
C ALA A 370 -12.25 0.52 -5.61
N ARG A 371 -12.21 -0.33 -4.58
CA ARG A 371 -11.26 -1.46 -4.44
C ARG A 371 -11.50 -2.57 -5.46
N ASN A 372 -12.72 -2.73 -5.98
CA ASN A 372 -13.03 -3.67 -7.03
C ASN A 372 -12.90 -3.05 -8.43
N TYR A 373 -13.22 -1.76 -8.56
CA TYR A 373 -13.17 -1.03 -9.83
C TYR A 373 -11.73 -0.78 -10.28
N TYR A 374 -10.89 -0.18 -9.43
CA TYR A 374 -9.56 0.26 -9.81
C TYR A 374 -8.65 -0.86 -10.34
N PRO A 375 -8.54 -2.03 -9.69
CA PRO A 375 -7.73 -3.13 -10.21
C PRO A 375 -8.18 -3.63 -11.59
N ALA A 376 -9.48 -3.56 -11.88
CA ALA A 376 -10.04 -3.99 -13.16
C ALA A 376 -9.69 -3.02 -14.29
N VAL A 377 -9.64 -1.71 -14.01
CA VAL A 377 -9.39 -0.66 -15.00
C VAL A 377 -7.93 -0.23 -15.10
N HIS A 378 -7.09 -0.46 -14.07
CA HIS A 378 -5.68 -0.05 -14.10
C HIS A 378 -4.91 -0.62 -15.30
N LYS A 379 -5.19 -1.89 -15.68
CA LYS A 379 -4.60 -2.50 -16.89
C LYS A 379 -4.91 -1.69 -18.16
N ARG A 380 -6.10 -1.10 -18.24
CA ARG A 380 -6.55 -0.28 -19.37
C ARG A 380 -5.87 1.08 -19.36
N LEU A 381 -5.64 1.67 -18.18
CA LEU A 381 -4.85 2.91 -18.05
C LEU A 381 -3.41 2.73 -18.57
N VAL A 382 -2.77 1.61 -18.21
CA VAL A 382 -1.43 1.24 -18.70
C VAL A 382 -1.46 1.03 -20.22
N GLU A 383 -2.45 0.30 -20.72
CA GLU A 383 -2.63 0.05 -22.16
C GLU A 383 -2.84 1.35 -22.95
N ILE A 384 -3.67 2.28 -22.45
CA ILE A 384 -3.88 3.59 -23.09
C ILE A 384 -2.57 4.36 -23.22
N LEU A 385 -1.77 4.40 -22.16
CA LEU A 385 -0.47 5.06 -22.20
C LEU A 385 0.47 4.39 -23.22
N GLN A 386 0.44 3.06 -23.33
CA GLN A 386 1.18 2.32 -24.36
C GLN A 386 0.70 2.63 -25.77
N LEU A 387 -0.62 2.66 -26.01
CA LEU A 387 -1.21 2.91 -27.32
C LEU A 387 -0.91 4.33 -27.82
N CYS A 388 -1.04 5.34 -26.94
CA CYS A 388 -0.76 6.72 -27.29
C CYS A 388 0.73 7.03 -27.44
N SER A 389 1.61 6.26 -26.78
CA SER A 389 3.07 6.42 -26.89
C SER A 389 3.70 5.56 -28.00
N SER A 390 3.10 4.41 -28.30
CA SER A 390 3.51 3.45 -29.34
C SER A 390 5.02 3.12 -29.31
N SER A 391 5.65 2.99 -30.48
CA SER A 391 7.09 2.71 -30.65
C SER A 391 8.01 3.77 -30.02
N GLY A 392 7.48 4.94 -29.64
CA GLY A 392 8.22 5.95 -28.90
C GLY A 392 8.69 5.45 -27.52
N LEU A 393 8.04 4.43 -26.95
CA LEU A 393 8.50 3.78 -25.71
C LEU A 393 9.71 2.86 -25.94
N ILE A 394 9.99 2.46 -27.17
CA ILE A 394 11.08 1.52 -27.48
C ILE A 394 12.33 2.28 -27.89
N MET A 395 12.19 3.24 -28.82
CA MET A 395 13.32 4.04 -29.30
C MET A 395 13.61 5.22 -28.36
N VAL A 396 14.11 4.89 -27.17
CA VAL A 396 14.52 5.83 -26.14
C VAL A 396 15.98 5.51 -25.77
N PRO A 397 16.97 6.22 -26.35
CA PRO A 397 18.37 6.11 -25.93
C PRO A 397 18.55 6.38 -24.43
N SER A 398 19.70 6.03 -23.88
CA SER A 398 20.06 6.35 -22.49
C SER A 398 20.61 7.76 -22.35
N GLU A 399 20.68 8.25 -21.11
CA GLU A 399 21.27 9.56 -20.79
C GLU A 399 22.69 9.69 -21.32
N ALA A 400 23.49 8.64 -21.16
CA ALA A 400 24.84 8.58 -21.69
C ALA A 400 24.89 8.68 -23.23
N ASP A 401 23.87 8.18 -23.94
CA ASP A 401 23.85 8.23 -25.41
C ASP A 401 23.60 9.66 -25.92
N TRP A 402 22.67 10.39 -25.30
CA TRP A 402 22.30 11.74 -25.75
C TRP A 402 23.26 12.82 -25.23
N GLU A 403 24.01 12.56 -24.15
CA GLU A 403 25.13 13.40 -23.70
C GLU A 403 26.45 13.08 -24.41
N GLY A 404 26.56 11.90 -25.03
CA GLY A 404 27.76 11.43 -25.70
C GLY A 404 27.92 11.89 -27.16
N ASP A 405 28.84 11.24 -27.88
CA ASP A 405 29.22 11.59 -29.25
C ASP A 405 28.06 11.58 -30.27
N ARG A 406 26.98 10.86 -29.96
CA ARG A 406 25.77 10.76 -30.81
C ARG A 406 24.68 11.76 -30.43
N GLY A 407 24.93 12.61 -29.43
CA GLY A 407 23.97 13.60 -28.94
C GLY A 407 23.43 14.53 -30.03
N ALA A 408 24.26 14.93 -31.00
CA ALA A 408 23.82 15.74 -32.12
C ALA A 408 22.82 15.01 -33.05
N ASP A 409 23.06 13.73 -33.33
CA ASP A 409 22.16 12.89 -34.14
C ASP A 409 20.85 12.65 -33.38
N ILE A 410 20.94 12.31 -32.09
CA ILE A 410 19.77 12.13 -31.21
C ILE A 410 18.95 13.42 -31.12
N GLY A 411 19.61 14.56 -30.90
CA GLY A 411 19.02 15.88 -30.86
C GLY A 411 18.21 16.20 -32.12
N LYS A 412 18.75 15.83 -33.29
CA LYS A 412 18.10 16.04 -34.58
C LYS A 412 16.93 15.10 -34.83
N PHE A 413 17.10 13.80 -34.58
CA PHE A 413 16.16 12.76 -35.03
C PHE A 413 15.12 12.36 -33.98
N LEU A 414 15.32 12.67 -32.70
CA LEU A 414 14.42 12.31 -31.61
C LEU A 414 13.79 13.52 -30.91
N GLN A 415 13.71 14.67 -31.58
CA GLN A 415 12.93 15.83 -31.14
C GLN A 415 11.41 15.57 -31.18
N GLY A 416 10.64 16.40 -30.49
CA GLY A 416 9.17 16.40 -30.53
C GLY A 416 8.61 17.56 -31.35
N LYS A 417 7.29 17.54 -31.58
CA LYS A 417 6.58 18.70 -32.13
C LYS A 417 6.72 19.91 -31.21
N ASN A 418 6.64 19.68 -29.90
CA ASN A 418 6.63 20.70 -28.86
C ASN A 418 7.75 20.47 -27.82
N GLY A 419 8.98 20.26 -28.27
CA GLY A 419 10.11 20.12 -27.36
C GLY A 419 11.38 19.58 -28.02
N SER A 420 12.49 19.78 -27.31
CA SER A 420 13.79 19.20 -27.63
C SER A 420 13.78 17.67 -27.53
N ALA A 421 14.82 17.03 -28.08
CA ALA A 421 14.98 15.59 -27.93
C ALA A 421 15.11 15.18 -26.46
N GLU A 422 15.83 15.95 -25.63
CA GLU A 422 16.01 15.63 -24.22
C GLU A 422 14.66 15.63 -23.47
N GLU A 423 13.85 16.67 -23.64
CA GLU A 423 12.53 16.77 -23.01
C GLU A 423 11.63 15.60 -23.42
N ARG A 424 11.64 15.25 -24.72
CA ARG A 424 10.93 14.07 -25.23
C ARG A 424 11.46 12.79 -24.57
N LEU A 425 12.77 12.59 -24.52
CA LEU A 425 13.35 11.35 -23.99
C LEU A 425 13.06 11.17 -22.51
N ARG A 426 13.19 12.22 -21.69
CA ARG A 426 12.83 12.17 -20.26
C ARG A 426 11.36 11.82 -20.04
N LEU A 427 10.46 12.41 -20.83
CA LEU A 427 9.02 12.12 -20.75
C LEU A 427 8.70 10.67 -21.19
N PHE A 428 9.30 10.21 -22.29
CA PHE A 428 9.08 8.84 -22.77
C PHE A 428 9.73 7.79 -21.84
N ARG A 429 10.83 8.12 -21.14
CA ARG A 429 11.36 7.29 -20.06
C ARG A 429 10.39 7.17 -18.89
N LEU A 430 9.71 8.25 -18.52
CA LEU A 430 8.67 8.20 -17.49
C LEU A 430 7.51 7.28 -17.91
N ALA A 431 6.99 7.47 -19.13
CA ALA A 431 5.92 6.61 -19.65
C ALA A 431 6.35 5.15 -19.78
N TRP A 432 7.60 4.89 -20.18
CA TRP A 432 8.18 3.55 -20.25
C TRP A 432 8.25 2.90 -18.86
N ASP A 433 8.71 3.64 -17.85
CA ASP A 433 8.89 3.14 -16.49
C ASP A 433 7.56 2.96 -15.74
N MET A 434 6.51 3.68 -16.16
CA MET A 434 5.13 3.45 -15.70
C MET A 434 4.50 2.18 -16.28
N THR A 435 5.01 1.66 -17.41
CA THR A 435 4.27 0.68 -18.22
C THR A 435 5.02 -0.61 -18.50
N ILE A 436 6.17 -0.55 -19.18
CA ILE A 436 6.82 -1.73 -19.77
C ILE A 436 8.18 -2.08 -19.16
N SER A 437 8.70 -1.25 -18.25
CA SER A 437 9.87 -1.61 -17.45
C SER A 437 9.58 -2.77 -16.49
N SER A 438 10.62 -3.34 -15.89
CA SER A 438 10.45 -4.33 -14.82
C SER A 438 9.71 -3.73 -13.61
N PHE A 439 9.95 -2.45 -13.30
CA PHE A 439 9.18 -1.69 -12.31
C PHE A 439 7.70 -1.52 -12.72
N GLY A 440 7.42 -1.08 -13.94
CA GLY A 440 6.06 -0.94 -14.48
C GLY A 440 5.30 -2.27 -14.49
N GLY A 441 5.96 -3.36 -14.87
CA GLY A 441 5.41 -4.71 -14.82
C GLY A 441 5.04 -5.17 -13.40
N ARG A 442 5.93 -4.94 -12.42
CA ARG A 442 5.63 -5.18 -11.00
C ARG A 442 4.46 -4.34 -10.53
N GLN A 443 4.41 -3.05 -10.88
CA GLN A 443 3.31 -2.15 -10.53
C GLN A 443 1.97 -2.62 -11.11
N ALA A 444 1.94 -3.08 -12.37
CA ALA A 444 0.73 -3.63 -12.98
C ALA A 444 0.21 -4.87 -12.24
N LEU A 445 1.11 -5.77 -11.81
CA LEU A 445 0.74 -6.94 -11.01
C LEU A 445 0.28 -6.55 -9.61
N TYR A 446 0.99 -5.61 -8.98
CA TYR A 446 0.67 -5.06 -7.66
C TYR A 446 -0.73 -4.47 -7.63
N GLU A 447 -1.09 -3.61 -8.59
CA GLU A 447 -2.42 -3.00 -8.65
C GLU A 447 -3.54 -4.03 -8.85
N LYS A 448 -3.26 -5.10 -9.60
CA LYS A 448 -4.22 -6.17 -9.85
C LYS A 448 -4.57 -6.97 -8.58
N PHE A 449 -3.59 -7.17 -7.70
CA PHE A 449 -3.71 -8.05 -6.53
C PHE A 449 -3.56 -7.31 -5.19
N PHE A 450 -3.51 -5.99 -5.18
CA PHE A 450 -3.25 -5.16 -3.98
C PHE A 450 -4.09 -5.59 -2.77
N PHE A 451 -5.39 -5.80 -2.98
CA PHE A 451 -6.35 -6.20 -1.94
C PHE A 451 -6.65 -7.71 -1.93
N GLY A 452 -5.93 -8.49 -2.72
CA GLY A 452 -6.15 -9.92 -2.90
C GLY A 452 -6.70 -10.27 -4.28
N ASP A 453 -7.11 -11.52 -4.43
CA ASP A 453 -7.64 -12.04 -5.68
C ASP A 453 -8.95 -11.31 -6.11
N PRO A 454 -9.02 -10.76 -7.34
CA PRO A 454 -10.20 -10.03 -7.80
C PRO A 454 -11.52 -10.81 -7.78
N VAL A 455 -11.47 -12.14 -7.99
CA VAL A 455 -12.68 -12.98 -7.97
C VAL A 455 -13.18 -13.12 -6.54
N ARG A 456 -12.28 -13.41 -5.59
CA ARG A 456 -12.60 -13.46 -4.16
C ARG A 456 -13.13 -12.11 -3.66
N MET A 457 -12.54 -11.00 -4.10
CA MET A 457 -13.01 -9.66 -3.74
C MET A 457 -14.44 -9.38 -4.20
N LYS A 458 -14.79 -9.76 -5.44
CA LYS A 458 -16.17 -9.63 -5.94
C LYS A 458 -17.15 -10.57 -5.21
N HIS A 459 -16.71 -11.78 -4.89
CA HIS A 459 -17.52 -12.73 -4.10
C HIS A 459 -17.79 -12.19 -2.70
N ALA A 460 -16.78 -11.61 -2.04
CA ALA A 460 -16.94 -10.96 -0.75
C ALA A 460 -17.94 -9.79 -0.84
N LEU A 461 -17.81 -8.91 -1.85
CA LEU A 461 -18.76 -7.83 -2.10
C LEU A 461 -20.20 -8.35 -2.28
N TYR A 462 -20.39 -9.41 -3.07
CA TYR A 462 -21.69 -10.06 -3.23
C TYR A 462 -22.25 -10.59 -1.91
N GLY A 463 -21.40 -11.16 -1.06
CA GLY A 463 -21.81 -11.70 0.24
C GLY A 463 -22.23 -10.63 1.26
N ILE A 464 -21.56 -9.48 1.27
CA ILE A 464 -21.75 -8.45 2.32
C ILE A 464 -22.73 -7.33 1.96
N TYR A 465 -23.02 -7.12 0.67
CA TYR A 465 -23.86 -6.01 0.23
C TYR A 465 -25.35 -6.37 0.35
N ASP A 466 -26.08 -5.71 1.25
CA ASP A 466 -27.52 -5.91 1.41
C ASP A 466 -28.30 -5.40 0.18
N ARG A 467 -29.22 -6.23 -0.30
CA ARG A 467 -30.04 -6.00 -1.49
C ARG A 467 -31.54 -6.12 -1.20
N SER A 468 -31.91 -6.37 0.06
CA SER A 468 -33.28 -6.66 0.50
C SER A 468 -34.25 -5.56 0.07
N GLU A 469 -33.91 -4.29 0.33
CA GLU A 469 -34.73 -3.13 -0.04
C GLU A 469 -35.04 -3.08 -1.55
N TYR A 470 -34.04 -3.28 -2.40
CA TYR A 470 -34.21 -3.24 -3.84
C TYR A 470 -35.06 -4.40 -4.37
N VAL A 471 -34.86 -5.58 -3.79
CA VAL A 471 -35.67 -6.77 -4.10
C VAL A 471 -37.13 -6.55 -3.68
N ASP A 472 -37.35 -5.99 -2.50
CA ASP A 472 -38.70 -5.75 -1.99
C ASP A 472 -39.43 -4.67 -2.79
N ARG A 473 -38.72 -3.65 -3.28
CA ARG A 473 -39.28 -2.68 -4.24
C ARG A 473 -39.77 -3.37 -5.53
N VAL A 474 -38.99 -4.29 -6.08
CA VAL A 474 -39.41 -5.07 -7.28
C VAL A 474 -40.62 -5.96 -6.95
N LYS A 475 -40.62 -6.65 -5.82
CA LYS A 475 -41.77 -7.48 -5.40
C LYS A 475 -43.03 -6.65 -5.22
N LYS A 476 -42.94 -5.46 -4.61
CA LYS A 476 -44.06 -4.53 -4.46
C LYS A 476 -44.61 -4.07 -5.81
N PHE A 477 -43.72 -3.71 -6.75
CA PHE A 477 -44.11 -3.34 -8.10
C PHE A 477 -44.84 -4.48 -8.83
N LEU A 478 -44.36 -5.72 -8.71
CA LEU A 478 -45.01 -6.89 -9.34
C LEU A 478 -46.33 -7.30 -8.67
N ALA A 479 -46.48 -7.02 -7.37
CA ALA A 479 -47.68 -7.35 -6.61
C ALA A 479 -48.85 -6.38 -6.88
N ASN A 480 -48.60 -5.23 -7.51
CA ASN A 480 -49.61 -4.25 -7.84
C ASN A 480 -49.64 -4.01 -9.37
N ASN A 481 -50.80 -4.24 -10.00
CA ASN A 481 -50.99 -3.95 -11.43
C ASN A 481 -51.34 -2.48 -11.70
N ASP A 482 -51.62 -1.71 -10.65
CA ASP A 482 -51.90 -0.28 -10.75
C ASP A 482 -50.59 0.54 -10.74
N TRP A 483 -50.67 1.79 -11.23
CA TRP A 483 -49.52 2.70 -11.22
C TRP A 483 -49.02 2.90 -9.78
N PRO A 484 -47.71 2.84 -9.51
CA PRO A 484 -47.19 3.04 -8.16
C PRO A 484 -47.57 4.43 -7.66
N GLU A 485 -48.34 4.51 -6.57
CA GLU A 485 -48.51 5.75 -5.82
C GLU A 485 -47.13 6.14 -5.27
N VAL A 486 -46.61 7.27 -5.76
CA VAL A 486 -45.26 7.79 -5.47
C VAL A 486 -45.19 8.38 -4.07
#